data_AF-A0A8H9HKE3-F1
#
_entry.id   AF-A0A8H9HKE3-F1
#
_cell.length_a   1.000
_cell.length_b   1.000
_cell.length_c   1.000
_cell.angle_alpha   90.00
_cell.angle_beta   90.00
_cell.angle_gamma   90.00
#
_symmetry.space_group_name_H-M   'P 1'
#
loop_
_entity.id
_entity.type
_entity.pdbx_description
1 polymer ?
#
loop_
_entity_poly.entity_id
_entity_poly.type
_entity_poly.pdbx_seq_one_letter_code
_entity_poly.pdbx_strand_id
1 'polypeptide(L)'
;METKDTAGEVRILQPLPGRTEGGSEAFELRLARLLRVLGAEVAPGADYPSAARWEVHKALAGRSELPEEYFEPLLEAAVHDPNPSFNRRLVEPALVAFGQRRVRLTLLGYLQTGTNPERAGAARAWYWTALTVGGGRNATADEGATVRDSWNEAALREFVANEDLDVRRCILPGLPLVARAYPAELHALVEAAVTIARSHPDEYIRHRAEIQTGL
;
A
#
# COMPACT_ATOMS: atom_id res chain seq x y z
N MET A 1 -16.72 43.09 1.80
CA MET A 1 -15.96 42.46 0.70
C MET A 1 -15.29 41.24 1.31
N GLU A 2 -16.04 40.14 1.35
CA GLU A 2 -15.65 38.91 2.06
C GLU A 2 -14.71 38.08 1.20
N THR A 3 -13.54 37.78 1.76
CA THR A 3 -12.64 36.71 1.34
C THR A 3 -13.31 35.37 1.65
N LYS A 4 -13.72 34.63 0.61
CA LYS A 4 -14.09 33.23 0.73
C LYS A 4 -12.90 32.37 0.34
N ASP A 5 -12.21 31.94 1.37
CA ASP A 5 -11.26 30.84 1.37
C ASP A 5 -12.02 29.55 1.06
N THR A 6 -11.70 28.87 -0.03
CA THR A 6 -12.28 27.55 -0.35
C THR A 6 -11.29 26.75 -1.20
N ALA A 7 -10.29 26.18 -0.54
CA ALA A 7 -9.45 25.13 -1.11
C ALA A 7 -9.63 23.84 -0.29
N GLY A 8 -10.81 23.23 -0.41
CA GLY A 8 -10.95 21.81 -0.14
C GLY A 8 -10.39 21.06 -1.34
N GLU A 9 -9.10 20.76 -1.35
CA GLU A 9 -8.49 19.89 -2.36
C GLU A 9 -9.14 18.51 -2.29
N VAL A 10 -10.02 18.23 -3.25
CA VAL A 10 -10.46 16.88 -3.55
C VAL A 10 -9.25 16.15 -4.15
N ARG A 11 -8.49 15.43 -3.32
CA ARG A 11 -7.50 14.47 -3.80
C ARG A 11 -8.23 13.40 -4.61
N ILE A 12 -8.27 13.54 -5.93
CA ILE A 12 -8.76 12.49 -6.82
C ILE A 12 -7.75 11.34 -6.75
N LEU A 13 -8.08 10.36 -5.92
CA LEU A 13 -7.31 9.14 -5.67
C LEU A 13 -7.27 8.29 -6.94
N GLN A 14 -6.15 8.31 -7.66
CA GLN A 14 -5.96 7.49 -8.84
C GLN A 14 -5.55 6.05 -8.47
N PRO A 15 -6.10 5.03 -9.16
CA PRO A 15 -5.76 3.63 -8.91
C PRO A 15 -4.26 3.41 -9.10
N LEU A 16 -3.67 2.61 -8.21
CA LEU A 16 -2.29 2.17 -8.36
C LEU A 16 -2.19 1.23 -9.57
N PRO A 17 -1.05 1.19 -10.27
CA PRO A 17 -0.87 0.27 -11.37
C PRO A 17 -0.80 -1.17 -10.87
N GLY A 18 -1.41 -2.07 -11.64
CA GLY A 18 -1.21 -3.51 -11.48
C GLY A 18 0.24 -3.92 -11.79
N ARG A 19 0.63 -5.10 -11.31
CA ARG A 19 1.99 -5.62 -11.53
C ARG A 19 2.27 -5.82 -13.02
N THR A 20 3.48 -5.47 -13.45
CA THR A 20 3.90 -5.57 -14.86
C THR A 20 4.23 -7.00 -15.30
N GLU A 21 4.87 -7.84 -14.48
CA GLU A 21 5.23 -9.24 -14.85
C GLU A 21 5.33 -10.21 -13.65
N GLY A 22 5.10 -11.52 -13.90
CA GLY A 22 5.64 -12.65 -13.13
C GLY A 22 5.12 -12.90 -11.70
N GLY A 23 3.88 -12.53 -11.37
CA GLY A 23 3.38 -12.56 -9.98
C GLY A 23 2.31 -13.58 -9.60
N SER A 24 1.72 -14.32 -10.54
CA SER A 24 0.52 -15.12 -10.27
C SER A 24 0.79 -16.30 -9.35
N GLU A 25 1.85 -17.08 -9.59
CA GLU A 25 2.13 -18.30 -8.81
C GLU A 25 2.47 -18.01 -7.35
N ALA A 26 3.30 -16.99 -7.10
CA ALA A 26 3.64 -16.58 -5.74
C ALA A 26 2.39 -16.10 -4.97
N PHE A 27 1.53 -15.33 -5.63
CA PHE A 27 0.26 -14.91 -5.06
C PHE A 27 -0.67 -16.09 -4.77
N GLU A 28 -0.85 -16.98 -5.72
CA GLU A 28 -1.70 -18.17 -5.59
C GLU A 28 -1.24 -19.07 -4.45
N LEU A 29 0.07 -19.22 -4.26
CA LEU A 29 0.64 -19.95 -3.13
C LEU A 29 0.29 -19.32 -1.77
N ARG A 30 0.38 -17.97 -1.66
CA ARG A 30 -0.02 -17.27 -0.42
C ARG A 30 -1.53 -17.33 -0.19
N LEU A 31 -2.31 -17.25 -1.26
CA LEU A 31 -3.76 -17.35 -1.18
C LEU A 31 -4.20 -18.77 -0.77
N ALA A 32 -3.54 -19.82 -1.27
CA ALA A 32 -3.78 -21.20 -0.86
C ALA A 32 -3.40 -21.43 0.62
N ARG A 33 -2.27 -20.86 1.08
CA ARG A 33 -1.88 -20.88 2.51
C ARG A 33 -2.94 -20.23 3.37
N LEU A 34 -3.43 -19.05 2.98
CA LEU A 34 -4.49 -18.34 3.69
C LEU A 34 -5.78 -19.15 3.75
N LEU A 35 -6.25 -19.70 2.62
CA LEU A 35 -7.44 -20.55 2.58
C LEU A 35 -7.34 -21.74 3.54
N ARG A 36 -6.19 -22.41 3.59
CA ARG A 36 -5.95 -23.53 4.52
C ARG A 36 -6.09 -23.10 5.97
N VAL A 37 -5.52 -21.95 6.34
CA VAL A 37 -5.60 -21.41 7.69
C VAL A 37 -7.03 -20.98 8.04
N LEU A 38 -7.80 -20.51 7.05
CA LEU A 38 -9.23 -20.18 7.22
C LEU A 38 -10.15 -21.41 7.28
N GLY A 39 -9.63 -22.61 6.99
CA GLY A 39 -10.45 -23.82 6.82
C GLY A 39 -11.39 -23.75 5.61
N ALA A 40 -11.01 -22.98 4.58
CA ALA A 40 -11.77 -22.81 3.34
C ALA A 40 -11.11 -23.57 2.19
N GLU A 41 -11.91 -24.09 1.28
CA GLU A 41 -11.44 -24.80 0.08
C GLU A 41 -11.99 -24.14 -1.18
N VAL A 42 -11.12 -23.99 -2.18
CA VAL A 42 -11.50 -23.52 -3.51
C VAL A 42 -10.89 -24.47 -4.53
N ALA A 43 -11.74 -24.98 -5.41
CA ALA A 43 -11.29 -25.87 -6.48
C ALA A 43 -10.33 -25.11 -7.42
N PRO A 44 -9.23 -25.75 -7.86
CA PRO A 44 -8.35 -25.14 -8.86
C PRO A 44 -9.11 -24.96 -10.17
N GLY A 45 -8.78 -23.90 -10.90
CA GLY A 45 -9.42 -23.56 -12.17
C GLY A 45 -8.94 -22.21 -12.72
N ALA A 46 -9.37 -21.88 -13.93
CA ALA A 46 -8.96 -20.64 -14.61
C ALA A 46 -9.29 -19.36 -13.81
N ASP A 47 -10.37 -19.39 -13.02
CA ASP A 47 -10.81 -18.27 -12.16
C ASP A 47 -10.37 -18.41 -10.70
N TYR A 48 -9.44 -19.31 -10.39
CA TYR A 48 -9.03 -19.61 -9.02
C TYR A 48 -8.67 -18.36 -8.20
N PRO A 49 -7.84 -17.41 -8.68
CA PRO A 49 -7.50 -16.21 -7.91
C PRO A 49 -8.72 -15.35 -7.55
N SER A 50 -9.74 -15.30 -8.41
CA SER A 50 -10.96 -14.53 -8.17
C SER A 50 -11.88 -15.24 -7.18
N ALA A 51 -12.09 -16.55 -7.36
CA ALA A 51 -12.89 -17.37 -6.46
C ALA A 51 -12.28 -17.44 -5.05
N ALA A 52 -10.96 -17.63 -4.95
CA ALA A 52 -10.25 -17.68 -3.69
C ALA A 52 -10.28 -16.34 -2.93
N ARG A 53 -10.13 -15.20 -3.61
CA ARG A 53 -10.34 -13.88 -2.99
C ARG A 53 -11.77 -13.73 -2.45
N TRP A 54 -12.76 -14.24 -3.16
CA TRP A 54 -14.16 -14.17 -2.73
C TRP A 54 -14.42 -15.04 -1.48
N GLU A 55 -13.87 -16.26 -1.44
CA GLU A 55 -13.98 -17.11 -0.25
C GLU A 55 -13.29 -16.48 0.97
N VAL A 56 -12.09 -15.92 0.79
CA VAL A 56 -11.40 -15.18 1.86
C VAL A 56 -12.27 -14.01 2.32
N HIS A 57 -12.82 -13.22 1.40
CA HIS A 57 -13.70 -12.11 1.76
C HIS A 57 -14.91 -12.58 2.58
N LYS A 58 -15.61 -13.64 2.16
CA LYS A 58 -16.75 -14.20 2.92
C LYS A 58 -16.33 -14.69 4.31
N ALA A 59 -15.17 -15.33 4.42
CA ALA A 59 -14.67 -15.84 5.69
C ALA A 59 -14.31 -14.73 6.69
N LEU A 60 -13.91 -13.55 6.21
CA LEU A 60 -13.42 -12.45 7.02
C LEU A 60 -14.43 -11.30 7.21
N ALA A 61 -15.39 -11.15 6.29
CA ALA A 61 -16.32 -10.02 6.27
C ALA A 61 -17.10 -9.88 7.58
N GLY A 62 -17.08 -8.68 8.16
CA GLY A 62 -17.82 -8.33 9.37
C GLY A 62 -17.20 -8.83 10.68
N ARG A 63 -16.05 -9.52 10.65
CA ARG A 63 -15.37 -9.99 11.87
C ARG A 63 -14.46 -8.91 12.44
N SER A 64 -14.68 -8.55 13.70
CA SER A 64 -13.80 -7.63 14.44
C SER A 64 -12.68 -8.33 15.20
N GLU A 65 -12.76 -9.65 15.32
CA GLU A 65 -11.76 -10.49 15.97
C GLU A 65 -11.45 -11.66 15.04
N LEU A 66 -10.16 -11.93 14.85
CA LEU A 66 -9.65 -13.03 14.06
C LEU A 66 -8.58 -13.77 14.87
N PRO A 67 -8.45 -15.10 14.70
CA PRO A 67 -7.34 -15.85 15.27
C PRO A 67 -5.98 -15.24 14.91
N GLU A 68 -5.05 -15.25 15.87
CA GLU A 68 -3.71 -14.67 15.73
C GLU A 68 -2.94 -15.31 14.56
N GLU A 69 -3.11 -16.61 14.33
CA GLU A 69 -2.53 -17.33 13.20
C GLU A 69 -2.95 -16.80 11.82
N TYR A 70 -4.01 -15.99 11.74
CA TYR A 70 -4.49 -15.45 10.46
C TYR A 70 -3.70 -14.21 10.05
N PHE A 71 -3.01 -13.54 10.99
CA PHE A 71 -2.36 -12.25 10.75
C PHE A 71 -1.33 -12.32 9.62
N GLU A 72 -0.33 -13.20 9.76
CA GLU A 72 0.76 -13.31 8.80
C GLU A 72 0.29 -13.79 7.42
N PRO A 73 -0.48 -14.90 7.28
CA PRO A 73 -0.99 -15.34 5.98
C PRO A 73 -1.85 -14.29 5.27
N LEU A 74 -2.63 -13.51 6.03
CA LEU A 74 -3.48 -12.47 5.46
C LEU A 74 -2.65 -11.31 4.90
N LEU A 75 -1.63 -10.85 5.64
CA LEU A 75 -0.74 -9.78 5.19
C LEU A 75 0.16 -10.23 4.03
N GLU A 76 0.69 -11.46 4.09
CA GLU A 76 1.45 -12.04 2.98
C GLU A 76 0.63 -12.06 1.70
N ALA A 77 -0.61 -12.55 1.76
CA ALA A 77 -1.52 -12.58 0.60
C ALA A 77 -1.80 -11.16 0.08
N ALA A 78 -1.98 -10.17 0.97
CA ALA A 78 -2.22 -8.79 0.60
C ALA A 78 -1.01 -8.15 -0.13
N VAL A 79 0.20 -8.44 0.33
CA VAL A 79 1.45 -7.95 -0.29
C VAL A 79 1.68 -8.62 -1.65
N HIS A 80 1.38 -9.91 -1.78
CA HIS A 80 1.63 -10.63 -3.03
C HIS A 80 0.53 -10.43 -4.08
N ASP A 81 -0.62 -9.83 -3.73
CA ASP A 81 -1.71 -9.61 -4.67
C ASP A 81 -1.28 -8.65 -5.81
N PRO A 82 -1.28 -9.11 -7.08
CA PRO A 82 -0.87 -8.28 -8.21
C PRO A 82 -1.88 -7.19 -8.55
N ASN A 83 -3.11 -7.26 -8.01
CA ASN A 83 -4.18 -6.32 -8.28
C ASN A 83 -4.39 -5.35 -7.08
N PRO A 84 -3.96 -4.09 -7.20
CA PRO A 84 -4.08 -3.10 -6.13
C PRO A 84 -5.53 -2.72 -5.79
N SER A 85 -6.50 -2.98 -6.66
CA SER A 85 -7.92 -2.74 -6.35
C SER A 85 -8.51 -3.84 -5.49
N PHE A 86 -7.97 -5.06 -5.56
CA PHE A 86 -8.50 -6.21 -4.81
C PHE A 86 -7.75 -6.50 -3.51
N ASN A 87 -6.47 -6.12 -3.40
CA ASN A 87 -5.72 -6.32 -2.15
C ASN A 87 -6.37 -5.60 -0.95
N ARG A 88 -7.15 -4.54 -1.19
CA ARG A 88 -8.03 -3.89 -0.20
C ARG A 88 -8.87 -4.88 0.60
N ARG A 89 -9.42 -5.91 -0.05
CA ARG A 89 -10.27 -6.93 0.58
C ARG A 89 -9.52 -7.82 1.57
N LEU A 90 -8.18 -7.82 1.52
CA LEU A 90 -7.29 -8.51 2.45
C LEU A 90 -6.78 -7.56 3.53
N VAL A 91 -6.49 -6.30 3.17
CA VAL A 91 -5.99 -5.26 4.08
C VAL A 91 -7.06 -4.79 5.06
N GLU A 92 -8.29 -4.56 4.61
CA GLU A 92 -9.37 -4.05 5.47
C GLU A 92 -9.68 -4.97 6.65
N PRO A 93 -9.89 -6.29 6.47
CA PRO A 93 -10.08 -7.19 7.60
C PRO A 93 -8.89 -7.21 8.56
N ALA A 94 -7.66 -7.12 8.05
CA ALA A 94 -6.48 -7.08 8.89
C ALA A 94 -6.45 -5.83 9.79
N LEU A 95 -6.85 -4.68 9.25
CA LEU A 95 -6.92 -3.43 9.99
C LEU A 95 -8.00 -3.46 11.08
N VAL A 96 -9.16 -4.05 10.77
CA VAL A 96 -10.26 -4.19 11.73
C VAL A 96 -9.88 -5.13 12.87
N ALA A 97 -9.28 -6.28 12.57
CA ALA A 97 -9.02 -7.33 13.56
C ALA A 97 -7.72 -7.15 14.37
N PHE A 98 -6.64 -6.65 13.74
CA PHE A 98 -5.31 -6.60 14.34
C PHE A 98 -4.78 -5.18 14.60
N GLY A 99 -5.55 -4.17 14.19
CA GLY A 99 -5.25 -2.77 14.43
C GLY A 99 -4.24 -2.16 13.45
N GLN A 100 -4.37 -0.86 13.24
CA GLN A 100 -3.62 -0.12 12.22
C GLN A 100 -2.10 -0.15 12.44
N ARG A 101 -1.64 0.03 13.68
CA ARG A 101 -0.20 0.11 14.01
C ARG A 101 0.55 -1.16 13.59
N ARG A 102 -0.01 -2.31 13.95
CA ARG A 102 0.60 -3.62 13.67
C ARG A 102 0.68 -3.91 12.17
N VAL A 103 -0.42 -3.65 11.46
CA VAL A 103 -0.48 -3.79 10.00
C VAL A 103 0.57 -2.88 9.34
N ARG A 104 0.61 -1.60 9.71
CA ARG A 104 1.56 -0.63 9.13
C ARG A 104 3.02 -0.99 9.41
N LEU A 105 3.37 -1.41 10.63
CA LEU A 105 4.74 -1.85 10.93
C LEU A 105 5.16 -3.07 10.11
N THR A 106 4.24 -4.00 9.88
CA THR A 106 4.51 -5.19 9.06
C THR A 106 4.77 -4.80 7.60
N LEU A 107 3.95 -3.90 7.05
CA LEU A 107 4.15 -3.36 5.70
C LEU A 107 5.44 -2.56 5.57
N LEU A 108 5.81 -1.79 6.59
CA LEU A 108 7.09 -1.09 6.64
C LEU A 108 8.27 -2.07 6.60
N GLY A 109 8.17 -3.20 7.30
CA GLY A 109 9.16 -4.28 7.21
C GLY A 109 9.35 -4.79 5.79
N TYR A 110 8.26 -5.09 5.07
CA TYR A 110 8.33 -5.50 3.66
C TYR A 110 8.96 -4.44 2.75
N LEU A 111 8.67 -3.15 2.98
CA LEU A 111 9.30 -2.08 2.21
C LEU A 111 10.82 -2.03 2.45
N GLN A 112 11.25 -2.20 3.70
CA GLN A 112 12.66 -2.10 4.08
C GLN A 112 13.49 -3.32 3.66
N THR A 113 12.96 -4.54 3.86
CA THR A 113 13.75 -5.78 3.75
C THR A 113 13.28 -6.73 2.66
N GLY A 114 12.11 -6.49 2.06
CA GLY A 114 11.53 -7.37 1.05
C GLY A 114 12.25 -7.32 -0.30
N THR A 115 11.93 -8.26 -1.17
CA THR A 115 12.24 -8.24 -2.59
C THR A 115 11.46 -7.12 -3.30
N ASN A 116 11.85 -6.73 -4.52
CA ASN A 116 11.12 -5.70 -5.28
C ASN A 116 9.61 -5.99 -5.42
N PRO A 117 9.16 -7.23 -5.71
CA PRO A 117 7.74 -7.56 -5.69
C PRO A 117 7.06 -7.32 -4.34
N GLU A 118 7.73 -7.65 -3.24
CA GLU A 118 7.20 -7.45 -1.89
C GLU A 118 7.15 -5.96 -1.52
N ARG A 119 8.17 -5.18 -1.92
CA ARG A 119 8.18 -3.72 -1.72
C ARG A 119 7.04 -3.04 -2.47
N ALA A 120 6.87 -3.36 -3.76
CA ALA A 120 5.78 -2.85 -4.58
C ALA A 120 4.40 -3.26 -4.01
N GLY A 121 4.28 -4.53 -3.61
CA GLY A 121 3.11 -5.08 -2.94
C GLY A 121 2.76 -4.39 -1.62
N ALA A 122 3.78 -4.13 -0.79
CA ALA A 122 3.63 -3.41 0.47
C ALA A 122 3.17 -1.98 0.24
N ALA A 123 3.69 -1.29 -0.77
CA ALA A 123 3.22 0.04 -1.14
C ALA A 123 1.76 0.04 -1.60
N ARG A 124 1.34 -0.96 -2.39
CA ARG A 124 -0.08 -1.16 -2.74
C ARG A 124 -0.96 -1.40 -1.52
N ALA A 125 -0.52 -2.22 -0.57
CA ALA A 125 -1.28 -2.51 0.63
C ALA A 125 -1.35 -1.29 1.58
N TRP A 126 -0.24 -0.56 1.72
CA TRP A 126 -0.12 0.63 2.57
C TRP A 126 -1.12 1.71 2.20
N TYR A 127 -1.34 1.93 0.89
CA TYR A 127 -2.30 2.88 0.36
C TYR A 127 -3.69 2.75 1.00
N TRP A 128 -4.17 1.52 1.20
CA TRP A 128 -5.46 1.26 1.82
C TRP A 128 -5.47 1.51 3.34
N THR A 129 -4.32 1.46 4.00
CA THR A 129 -4.24 1.77 5.44
C THR A 129 -4.48 3.25 5.74
N ALA A 130 -4.31 4.13 4.77
CA ALA A 130 -4.62 5.56 4.91
C ALA A 130 -6.12 5.86 4.73
N LEU A 131 -6.82 5.07 3.92
CA LEU A 131 -8.21 5.31 3.54
C LEU A 131 -9.25 4.77 4.54
N THR A 132 -8.87 3.80 5.36
CA THR A 132 -9.77 3.18 6.36
C THR A 132 -9.89 3.98 7.66
N VAL A 133 -9.13 5.06 7.83
CA VAL A 133 -9.31 6.03 8.92
C VAL A 133 -10.45 6.99 8.56
N GLY A 134 -11.68 6.47 8.49
CA GLY A 134 -12.86 7.24 8.10
C GLY A 134 -14.19 6.66 8.59
N GLY A 135 -14.15 5.69 9.50
CA GLY A 135 -15.33 5.00 10.05
C GLY A 135 -15.53 5.16 11.56
N GLY A 136 -15.08 6.27 12.14
CA GLY A 136 -15.51 6.68 13.50
C GLY A 136 -14.89 5.95 14.70
N ARG A 137 -13.72 5.32 14.56
CA ARG A 137 -12.89 4.94 15.73
C ARG A 137 -11.48 5.49 15.56
N ASN A 138 -11.18 6.51 16.36
CA ASN A 138 -9.85 7.08 16.55
C ASN A 138 -8.91 5.99 17.05
N ALA A 139 -8.21 5.30 16.15
CA ALA A 139 -6.90 4.78 16.49
C ALA A 139 -6.06 6.02 16.83
N THR A 140 -5.52 6.04 18.04
CA THR A 140 -4.73 7.13 18.64
C THR A 140 -3.88 7.84 17.58
N ALA A 141 -4.26 9.08 17.25
CA ALA A 141 -3.66 9.83 16.13
C ALA A 141 -2.13 9.97 16.25
N ASP A 142 -1.61 9.85 17.48
CA ASP A 142 -0.20 9.98 17.84
C ASP A 142 0.62 8.70 17.54
N GLU A 143 0.08 7.50 17.79
CA GLU A 143 0.79 6.24 17.50
C GLU A 143 0.98 6.00 16.00
N GLY A 144 0.10 6.56 15.17
CA GLY A 144 0.13 6.44 13.72
C GLY A 144 1.05 7.44 13.02
N ALA A 145 1.45 8.53 13.67
CA ALA A 145 2.30 9.57 13.10
C ALA A 145 3.74 9.05 12.93
N THR A 146 4.33 8.51 13.99
CA THR A 146 5.71 7.97 13.96
C THR A 146 5.91 6.86 12.92
N VAL A 147 4.94 5.94 12.79
CA VAL A 147 5.01 4.86 11.78
C VAL A 147 4.84 5.41 10.36
N ARG A 148 4.04 6.46 10.19
CA ARG A 148 3.87 7.13 8.89
C ARG A 148 5.12 7.90 8.48
N ASP A 149 5.76 8.58 9.42
CA ASP A 149 7.01 9.29 9.16
C ASP A 149 8.13 8.30 8.80
N SER A 150 8.22 7.19 9.53
CA SER A 150 9.13 6.08 9.22
C SER A 150 8.87 5.49 7.83
N TRP A 151 7.59 5.34 7.45
CA TRP A 151 7.21 4.91 6.11
C TRP A 151 7.61 5.92 5.04
N ASN A 152 7.31 7.20 5.24
CA ASN A 152 7.63 8.25 4.27
C ASN A 152 9.14 8.33 4.04
N GLU A 153 9.94 8.29 5.10
CA GLU A 153 11.41 8.26 4.98
C GLU A 153 11.88 7.01 4.23
N ALA A 154 11.41 5.82 4.63
CA ALA A 154 11.81 4.57 3.99
C ALA A 154 11.42 4.55 2.50
N ALA A 155 10.21 5.00 2.17
CA ALA A 155 9.70 5.08 0.81
C ALA A 155 10.46 6.12 -0.03
N LEU A 156 10.84 7.25 0.56
CA LEU A 156 11.66 8.27 -0.11
C LEU A 156 13.03 7.72 -0.47
N ARG A 157 13.71 7.08 0.50
CA ARG A 157 15.01 6.44 0.28
C ARG A 157 14.91 5.34 -0.78
N GLU A 158 13.89 4.50 -0.68
CA GLU A 158 13.67 3.39 -1.61
C GLU A 158 13.40 3.90 -3.04
N PHE A 159 12.57 4.93 -3.20
CA PHE A 159 12.27 5.51 -4.52
C PHE A 159 13.53 6.04 -5.23
N VAL A 160 14.43 6.67 -4.48
CA VAL A 160 15.68 7.21 -5.01
C VAL A 160 16.68 6.09 -5.31
N ALA A 161 16.84 5.11 -4.40
CA ALA A 161 17.88 4.09 -4.48
C ALA A 161 17.52 2.91 -5.40
N ASN A 162 16.24 2.61 -5.62
CA ASN A 162 15.78 1.46 -6.37
C ASN A 162 15.24 1.88 -7.74
N GLU A 163 15.81 1.32 -8.82
CA GLU A 163 15.43 1.59 -10.21
C GLU A 163 14.29 0.72 -10.73
N ASP A 164 13.82 -0.24 -9.93
CA ASP A 164 12.71 -1.12 -10.30
C ASP A 164 11.43 -0.31 -10.59
N LEU A 165 10.91 -0.51 -11.79
CA LEU A 165 9.78 0.25 -12.30
C LEU A 165 8.50 0.01 -11.49
N ASP A 166 8.24 -1.23 -11.04
CA ASP A 166 7.01 -1.54 -10.29
C ASP A 166 7.07 -0.94 -8.88
N VAL A 167 8.25 -1.01 -8.24
CA VAL A 167 8.51 -0.36 -6.95
C VAL A 167 8.26 1.15 -7.04
N ARG A 168 8.90 1.83 -8.00
CA ARG A 168 8.73 3.28 -8.17
C ARG A 168 7.28 3.67 -8.45
N ARG A 169 6.61 2.94 -9.34
CA ARG A 169 5.20 3.17 -9.68
C ARG A 169 4.25 2.98 -8.49
N CYS A 170 4.56 2.04 -7.59
CA CYS A 170 3.70 1.77 -6.43
C CYS A 170 3.98 2.71 -5.25
N ILE A 171 5.22 3.15 -5.05
CA ILE A 171 5.60 4.08 -3.98
C ILE A 171 5.10 5.50 -4.28
N LEU A 172 5.37 6.00 -5.49
CA LEU A 172 5.20 7.41 -5.84
C LEU A 172 3.81 7.99 -5.53
N PRO A 173 2.70 7.28 -5.76
CA PRO A 173 1.36 7.80 -5.46
C PRO A 173 1.10 8.19 -4.01
N GLY A 174 1.79 7.53 -3.06
CA GLY A 174 1.66 7.78 -1.62
C GLY A 174 2.84 8.56 -1.03
N LEU A 175 3.88 8.81 -1.81
CA LEU A 175 5.10 9.50 -1.38
C LEU A 175 4.91 11.02 -1.50
N PRO A 176 4.98 11.80 -0.41
CA PRO A 176 4.99 13.26 -0.51
C PRO A 176 6.25 13.74 -1.24
N LEU A 177 6.11 14.44 -2.36
CA LEU A 177 7.23 15.09 -3.05
C LEU A 177 7.35 16.59 -2.69
N VAL A 178 7.31 16.90 -1.40
CA VAL A 178 7.46 18.27 -0.88
C VAL A 178 8.33 18.30 0.38
N ALA A 179 9.32 19.18 0.42
CA ALA A 179 10.31 19.24 1.51
C ALA A 179 9.69 19.41 2.90
N ARG A 180 8.61 20.22 3.02
CA ARG A 180 7.90 20.45 4.29
C ARG A 180 7.29 19.20 4.94
N ALA A 181 7.18 18.09 4.21
CA ALA A 181 6.69 16.83 4.75
C ALA A 181 7.78 16.01 5.46
N TYR A 182 9.03 16.47 5.46
CA TYR A 182 10.18 15.75 5.99
C TYR A 182 11.08 16.64 6.87
N PRO A 183 11.85 16.03 7.78
CA PRO A 183 12.99 16.67 8.44
C PRO A 183 13.99 17.29 7.45
N ALA A 184 14.70 18.33 7.89
CA ALA A 184 15.59 19.13 7.04
C ALA A 184 16.70 18.31 6.38
N GLU A 185 17.21 17.30 7.08
CA GLU A 185 18.22 16.36 6.62
C GLU A 185 17.79 15.54 5.39
N LEU A 186 16.49 15.42 5.13
CA LEU A 186 15.96 14.69 3.97
C LEU A 186 15.61 15.61 2.79
N HIS A 187 15.68 16.93 2.93
CA HIS A 187 15.26 17.87 1.87
C HIS A 187 16.04 17.68 0.57
N ALA A 188 17.35 17.44 0.64
CA ALA A 188 18.14 17.12 -0.55
C ALA A 188 17.69 15.82 -1.24
N LEU A 189 17.24 14.83 -0.46
CA LEU A 189 16.73 13.57 -1.01
C LEU A 189 15.35 13.76 -1.67
N VAL A 190 14.52 14.67 -1.16
CA VAL A 190 13.26 15.07 -1.81
C VAL A 190 13.53 15.70 -3.17
N GLU A 191 14.50 16.62 -3.26
CA GLU A 191 14.88 17.25 -4.55
C GLU A 191 15.39 16.21 -5.56
N ALA A 192 16.18 15.24 -5.10
CA ALA A 192 16.62 14.12 -5.93
C ALA A 192 15.43 13.27 -6.43
N ALA A 193 14.47 12.94 -5.56
CA ALA A 193 13.27 12.21 -5.92
C ALA A 193 12.41 12.96 -6.95
N VAL A 194 12.24 14.28 -6.78
CA VAL A 194 11.52 15.13 -7.75
C VAL A 194 12.20 15.12 -9.11
N THR A 195 13.53 15.23 -9.12
CA THR A 195 14.32 15.22 -10.37
C THR A 195 14.16 13.87 -11.08
N ILE A 196 14.36 12.76 -10.37
CA ILE A 196 14.19 11.39 -10.91
C ILE A 196 12.78 11.22 -11.49
N ALA A 197 11.74 11.64 -10.76
CA ALA A 197 10.37 11.44 -11.19
C ALA A 197 10.02 12.27 -12.44
N ARG A 198 10.48 13.53 -12.52
CA ARG A 198 10.23 14.41 -13.67
C ARG A 198 10.97 13.98 -14.94
N SER A 199 12.18 13.47 -14.80
CA SER A 199 12.98 13.01 -15.95
C SER A 199 12.80 11.53 -16.27
N HIS A 200 11.90 10.82 -15.57
CA HIS A 200 11.76 9.37 -15.73
C HIS A 200 11.27 9.01 -17.14
N PRO A 201 11.76 7.93 -17.78
CA PRO A 201 11.27 7.50 -19.10
C PRO A 201 9.81 7.02 -19.07
N ASP A 202 9.33 6.57 -17.92
CA ASP A 202 7.96 6.13 -17.71
C ASP A 202 6.97 7.30 -17.60
N GLU A 203 5.93 7.29 -18.44
CA GLU A 203 4.92 8.35 -18.48
C GLU A 203 4.09 8.44 -17.19
N TYR A 204 3.74 7.30 -16.59
CA TYR A 204 2.98 7.28 -15.34
C TYR A 204 3.75 8.01 -14.22
N ILE A 205 5.03 7.70 -14.06
CA ILE A 205 5.87 8.35 -13.05
C ILE A 205 5.96 9.86 -13.27
N ARG A 206 6.20 10.32 -14.52
CA ARG A 206 6.24 11.76 -14.83
C ARG A 206 4.93 12.45 -14.49
N HIS A 207 3.81 11.89 -14.96
CA HIS A 207 2.49 12.45 -14.74
C HIS A 207 2.13 12.54 -13.25
N ARG A 208 2.51 11.53 -12.44
CA ARG A 208 2.31 11.59 -10.98
C ARG A 208 3.16 12.67 -10.32
N ALA A 209 4.36 12.93 -10.81
CA ALA A 209 5.20 14.01 -10.29
C ALA A 209 4.62 15.40 -10.60
N GLU A 210 4.04 15.60 -11.79
CA GLU A 210 3.35 16.84 -12.18
C GLU A 210 2.19 17.15 -11.22
N ILE A 211 1.30 16.17 -11.01
CA ILE A 211 0.15 16.30 -10.09
C ILE A 211 0.60 16.73 -8.68
N GLN A 212 1.68 16.14 -8.15
CA GLN A 212 2.13 16.42 -6.79
C GLN A 212 2.90 17.73 -6.64
N THR A 213 3.56 18.18 -7.71
CA THR A 213 4.39 19.39 -7.68
C THR A 213 3.69 20.63 -8.24
N GLY A 214 2.46 20.48 -8.76
CA GLY A 214 1.61 21.58 -9.20
C GLY A 214 2.04 22.20 -10.53
N LEU A 215 2.58 21.38 -11.44
CA LEU A 215 2.95 21.76 -12.81
C LEU A 215 1.92 21.25 -13.82
#